data_AF-V8FZC0-F1
#
_entry.id   AF-V8FZC0-F1
#
_cell.length_a   1.000
_cell.length_b   1.000
_cell.length_c   1.000
_cell.angle_alpha   90.00
_cell.angle_beta   90.00
_cell.angle_gamma   90.00
#
_symmetry.space_group_name_H-M   'P 1'
#
loop_
_entity.id
_entity.type
_entity.pdbx_description
1 polymer ?
#
loop_
_entity_poly.entity_id
_entity_poly.type
_entity_poly.pdbx_seq_one_letter_code
_entity_poly.pdbx_strand_id
1 'polypeptide(L)'
;MNESLTNSLLWSHFLKRRLDSRPELREQLLEDIQTPVTPDQIMNWLTELGGSLNNTPAVDVATCRSIIRKLRNRIFQTLIVRDINQIASLEEVVTAMSLMADIAIQMAYRSVMQDLTNAHGVPIDPLSNLPMEMIVLGMGKLGGQELNVSSDIDLIMLYGAEGETTGRRPISYHEFYGKLTQRMMPIISDPDADGFVFRTDLRLRPDGDGSPLAWSLDALESYLITQGREWERYAWLKARVIPVKFFSDSDPEKDIHSLESLRRPFVYRKYFDFDALASLRKLREQIRQEWVKKAANRSGTDTSQNIKLGEGGIREIEFIVQVIQLIRGGLYA
;
A
#
# COMPACT_ATOMS: atom_id res chain seq x y z
N MET A 1 7.86 37.17 -1.05
CA MET A 1 8.19 35.73 -1.12
C MET A 1 7.61 35.11 0.14
N ASN A 2 6.77 34.09 0.06
CA ASN A 2 6.16 33.49 1.25
C ASN A 2 7.28 32.95 2.18
N GLU A 3 7.22 33.34 3.45
CA GLU A 3 8.23 33.01 4.46
C GLU A 3 8.36 31.49 4.65
N SER A 4 7.24 30.77 4.69
CA SER A 4 7.19 29.32 4.84
C SER A 4 7.91 28.59 3.71
N LEU A 5 7.66 28.98 2.45
CA LEU A 5 8.35 28.39 1.30
C LEU A 5 9.85 28.67 1.33
N THR A 6 10.24 29.89 1.70
CA THR A 6 11.65 30.30 1.78
C THR A 6 12.38 29.47 2.84
N ASN A 7 11.77 29.29 4.02
CA ASN A 7 12.31 28.44 5.08
C ASN A 7 12.42 26.97 4.63
N SER A 8 11.39 26.40 4.00
CA SER A 8 11.42 25.00 3.53
C SER A 8 12.49 24.75 2.48
N LEU A 9 12.83 25.73 1.65
CA LEU A 9 13.90 25.63 0.66
C LEU A 9 15.31 25.59 1.27
N LEU A 10 15.49 26.06 2.51
CA LEU A 10 16.75 25.92 3.25
C LEU A 10 16.97 24.48 3.72
N TRP A 11 15.90 23.79 4.09
CA TRP A 11 15.96 22.46 4.70
C TRP A 11 15.70 21.29 3.73
N SER A 12 15.00 21.53 2.61
CA SER A 12 14.65 20.49 1.65
C SER A 12 15.36 20.63 0.31
N HIS A 13 16.47 19.88 0.15
CA HIS A 13 17.15 19.73 -1.15
C HIS A 13 16.27 19.09 -2.23
N PHE A 14 15.28 18.29 -1.84
CA PHE A 14 14.30 17.73 -2.78
C PHE A 14 13.44 18.85 -3.38
N LEU A 15 12.81 19.66 -2.51
CA LEU A 15 11.92 20.73 -2.95
C LEU A 15 12.66 21.77 -3.78
N LYS A 16 13.87 22.16 -3.34
CA LYS A 16 14.72 23.10 -4.07
C LYS A 16 15.02 22.62 -5.50
N ARG A 17 15.56 21.41 -5.65
CA ARG A 17 15.85 20.84 -6.98
C ARG A 17 14.61 20.77 -7.87
N ARG A 18 13.44 20.45 -7.28
CA ARG A 18 12.20 20.33 -8.05
C ARG A 18 11.74 21.68 -8.58
N LEU A 19 11.70 22.72 -7.74
CA LEU A 19 11.32 24.07 -8.17
C LEU A 19 12.36 24.72 -9.09
N ASP A 20 13.65 24.41 -8.93
CA ASP A 20 14.69 24.88 -9.86
C ASP A 20 14.49 24.25 -11.25
N SER A 21 14.10 22.97 -11.32
CA SER A 21 13.83 22.27 -12.58
C SER A 21 12.47 22.62 -13.21
N ARG A 22 11.52 23.10 -12.40
CA ARG A 22 10.14 23.41 -12.79
C ARG A 22 9.61 24.64 -12.06
N PRO A 23 10.06 25.84 -12.48
CA PRO A 23 9.68 27.09 -11.84
C PRO A 23 8.17 27.35 -11.86
N GLU A 24 7.44 26.82 -12.85
CA GLU A 24 6.00 26.93 -13.00
C GLU A 24 5.20 26.34 -11.83
N LEU A 25 5.77 25.38 -11.08
CA LEU A 25 5.11 24.79 -9.91
C LEU A 25 5.04 25.73 -8.71
N ARG A 26 5.82 26.82 -8.72
CA ARG A 26 5.94 27.71 -7.56
C ARG A 26 4.63 28.42 -7.21
N GLU A 27 3.91 28.91 -8.21
CA GLU A 27 2.67 29.66 -7.99
C GLU A 27 1.60 28.74 -7.39
N GLN A 28 1.39 27.58 -8.01
CA GLN A 28 0.49 26.55 -7.50
C GLN A 28 0.84 26.12 -6.07
N LEU A 29 2.13 25.89 -5.78
CA LEU A 29 2.55 25.50 -4.44
C LEU A 29 2.26 26.59 -3.40
N LEU A 30 2.38 27.87 -3.75
CA LEU A 30 2.09 28.98 -2.83
C LEU A 30 0.61 29.06 -2.45
N GLU A 31 -0.27 28.65 -3.35
CA GLU A 31 -1.72 28.51 -3.11
C GLU A 31 -2.00 27.26 -2.27
N ASP A 32 -1.45 26.10 -2.67
CA ASP A 32 -1.73 24.81 -2.03
C ASP A 32 -1.31 24.76 -0.55
N ILE A 33 -0.23 25.45 -0.17
CA ILE A 33 0.26 25.42 1.22
C ILE A 33 -0.66 26.16 2.21
N GLN A 34 -1.59 26.98 1.71
CA GLN A 34 -2.52 27.74 2.55
C GLN A 34 -3.58 26.85 3.19
N THR A 35 -3.90 25.70 2.61
CA THR A 35 -4.91 24.76 3.11
C THR A 35 -4.29 23.43 3.55
N PRO A 36 -4.90 22.73 4.52
CA PRO A 36 -4.47 21.38 4.88
C PRO A 36 -4.70 20.38 3.74
N VAL A 37 -3.83 19.37 3.69
CA VAL A 37 -3.92 18.28 2.71
C VAL A 37 -4.95 17.24 3.17
N THR A 38 -6.22 17.62 3.12
CA THR A 38 -7.35 16.75 3.49
C THR A 38 -7.73 15.76 2.37
N PRO A 39 -8.50 14.71 2.67
CA PRO A 39 -9.04 13.82 1.65
C PRO A 39 -9.78 14.56 0.52
N ASP A 40 -10.64 15.53 0.86
CA ASP A 40 -11.38 16.32 -0.12
C ASP A 40 -10.44 17.13 -1.02
N GLN A 41 -9.40 17.72 -0.43
CA GLN A 41 -8.41 18.48 -1.19
C GLN A 41 -7.63 17.59 -2.17
N ILE A 42 -7.25 16.38 -1.74
CA ILE A 42 -6.60 15.39 -2.61
C ILE A 42 -7.52 15.00 -3.77
N MET A 43 -8.80 14.78 -3.51
CA MET A 43 -9.78 14.44 -4.55
C MET A 43 -10.04 15.59 -5.53
N ASN A 44 -10.03 16.84 -5.05
CA ASN A 44 -10.10 18.02 -5.90
C ASN A 44 -8.88 18.11 -6.82
N TRP A 45 -7.68 17.95 -6.27
CA TRP A 45 -6.45 17.93 -7.07
C TRP A 45 -6.40 16.78 -8.07
N LEU A 46 -6.91 15.60 -7.70
CA LEU A 46 -7.05 14.47 -8.62
C LEU A 46 -7.94 14.85 -9.80
N THR A 47 -9.08 15.49 -9.53
CA THR A 47 -10.05 15.91 -10.54
C THR A 47 -9.48 16.99 -11.46
N GLU A 48 -8.79 17.99 -10.91
CA GLU A 48 -8.10 19.05 -11.67
C GLU A 48 -7.04 18.47 -12.64
N LEU A 49 -6.39 17.38 -12.24
CA LEU A 49 -5.41 16.68 -13.07
C LEU A 49 -6.05 15.76 -14.13
N GLY A 50 -7.39 15.71 -14.20
CA GLY A 50 -8.15 14.85 -15.11
C GLY A 50 -8.28 13.40 -14.62
N GLY A 51 -7.96 13.14 -13.36
CA GLY A 51 -8.13 11.83 -12.73
C GLY A 51 -9.54 11.62 -12.19
N SER A 52 -9.97 10.36 -12.19
CA SER A 52 -11.23 9.94 -11.58
C SER A 52 -11.16 8.48 -11.18
N LEU A 53 -11.71 8.15 -10.02
CA LEU A 53 -11.73 6.77 -9.50
C LEU A 53 -12.89 5.95 -10.08
N ASN A 54 -13.83 6.58 -10.79
CA ASN A 54 -15.09 5.98 -11.24
C ASN A 54 -15.36 6.18 -12.74
N ASN A 55 -14.46 6.81 -13.50
CA ASN A 55 -14.70 7.12 -14.91
C ASN A 55 -14.72 5.86 -15.79
N THR A 56 -15.62 5.85 -16.78
CA THR A 56 -15.77 4.76 -17.75
C THR A 56 -15.82 5.37 -19.17
N PRO A 57 -14.89 5.05 -20.07
CA PRO A 57 -13.77 4.12 -19.90
C PRO A 57 -12.74 4.61 -18.88
N ALA A 58 -11.98 3.67 -18.30
CA ALA A 58 -10.82 4.04 -17.50
C ALA A 58 -9.78 4.76 -18.38
N VAL A 59 -8.97 5.62 -17.77
CA VAL A 59 -7.83 6.24 -18.45
C VAL A 59 -6.82 5.17 -18.87
N ASP A 60 -6.13 5.39 -19.98
CA ASP A 60 -5.06 4.50 -20.41
C ASP A 60 -3.87 4.54 -19.43
N VAL A 61 -3.01 3.52 -19.51
CA VAL A 61 -1.85 3.37 -18.62
C VAL A 61 -0.92 4.59 -18.62
N ALA A 62 -0.66 5.21 -19.77
CA ALA A 62 0.27 6.34 -19.85
C ALA A 62 -0.35 7.60 -19.20
N THR A 63 -1.62 7.86 -19.46
CA THR A 63 -2.37 8.95 -18.84
C THR A 63 -2.48 8.74 -17.33
N CYS A 64 -2.86 7.53 -16.88
CA CYS A 64 -2.86 7.15 -15.47
C CYS A 64 -1.51 7.45 -14.80
N ARG A 65 -0.42 6.96 -15.40
CA ARG A 65 0.95 7.13 -14.92
C ARG A 65 1.31 8.60 -14.70
N SER A 66 0.92 9.48 -15.63
CA SER A 66 1.14 10.93 -15.54
C SER A 66 0.34 11.58 -14.41
N ILE A 67 -0.95 11.26 -14.30
CA ILE A 67 -1.85 11.85 -13.31
C ILE A 67 -1.37 11.55 -11.88
N ILE A 68 -1.13 10.27 -11.56
CA ILE A 68 -0.75 9.87 -10.20
C ILE A 68 0.62 10.43 -9.79
N ARG A 69 1.54 10.66 -10.75
CA ARG A 69 2.85 11.29 -10.47
C ARG A 69 2.70 12.78 -10.19
N LYS A 70 1.89 13.48 -10.98
CA LYS A 70 1.59 14.90 -10.73
C LYS A 70 0.90 15.07 -9.37
N LEU A 71 -0.09 14.23 -9.07
CA LEU A 71 -0.80 14.25 -7.80
C LEU A 71 0.15 13.99 -6.62
N ARG A 72 0.96 12.93 -6.70
CA ARG A 72 1.97 12.61 -5.66
C ARG A 72 2.95 13.76 -5.48
N ASN A 73 3.42 14.37 -6.56
CA ASN A 73 4.37 15.47 -6.48
C ASN A 73 3.75 16.72 -5.83
N ARG A 74 2.48 17.03 -6.15
CA ARG A 74 1.74 18.14 -5.53
C ARG A 74 1.56 17.91 -4.03
N ILE A 75 0.97 16.77 -3.64
CA ILE A 75 0.79 16.37 -2.24
C ILE A 75 2.11 16.42 -1.47
N PHE A 76 3.16 15.79 -2.02
CA PHE A 76 4.43 15.68 -1.32
C PHE A 76 5.11 17.03 -1.14
N GLN A 77 5.09 17.91 -2.15
CA GLN A 77 5.66 19.26 -2.04
C GLN A 77 4.90 20.12 -1.02
N THR A 78 3.57 20.07 -1.04
CA THR A 78 2.72 20.79 -0.08
C THR A 78 2.98 20.30 1.35
N LEU A 79 3.03 18.98 1.57
CA LEU A 79 3.35 18.40 2.88
C LEU A 79 4.75 18.79 3.36
N ILE A 80 5.78 18.78 2.50
CA ILE A 80 7.13 19.23 2.89
C ILE A 80 7.09 20.66 3.44
N VAL A 81 6.39 21.57 2.77
CA VAL A 81 6.35 22.96 3.22
C VAL A 81 5.59 23.08 4.53
N ARG A 82 4.43 22.42 4.64
CA ARG A 82 3.61 22.50 5.85
C ARG A 82 4.27 21.81 7.05
N ASP A 83 4.90 20.65 6.87
CA ASP A 83 5.55 19.87 7.94
C ASP A 83 6.81 20.57 8.48
N ILE A 84 7.72 21.04 7.61
CA ILE A 84 8.94 21.76 8.04
C ILE A 84 8.61 23.02 8.86
N ASN A 85 7.51 23.68 8.53
CA ASN A 85 7.04 24.87 9.23
C ASN A 85 6.10 24.56 10.41
N GLN A 86 5.93 23.28 10.78
CA GLN A 86 5.06 22.83 11.88
C GLN A 86 3.58 23.25 11.74
N ILE A 87 3.14 23.42 10.49
CA ILE A 87 1.76 23.77 10.12
C ILE A 87 0.91 22.50 9.96
N ALA A 88 1.51 21.42 9.44
CA ALA A 88 0.85 20.12 9.33
C ALA A 88 1.07 19.27 10.58
N SER A 89 0.02 18.57 11.01
CA SER A 89 0.14 17.54 12.05
C SER A 89 0.69 16.24 11.46
N LEU A 90 1.18 15.34 12.32
CA LEU A 90 1.55 13.98 11.91
C LEU A 90 0.36 13.26 11.24
N GLU A 91 -0.84 13.45 11.77
CA GLU A 91 -2.09 12.88 11.25
C GLU A 91 -2.38 13.35 9.82
N GLU A 92 -2.19 14.64 9.53
CA GLU A 92 -2.33 15.19 8.18
C GLU A 92 -1.37 14.48 7.21
N VAL A 93 -0.08 14.38 7.58
CA VAL A 93 0.95 13.75 6.74
C VAL A 93 0.62 12.28 6.46
N VAL A 94 0.33 11.50 7.50
CA VAL A 94 0.13 10.05 7.32
C VAL A 94 -1.19 9.72 6.61
N THR A 95 -2.24 10.50 6.87
CA THR A 95 -3.53 10.35 6.19
C THR A 95 -3.38 10.68 4.70
N ALA A 96 -2.75 11.80 4.38
CA ALA A 96 -2.54 12.22 3.00
C ALA A 96 -1.68 11.21 2.19
N MET A 97 -0.58 10.73 2.78
CA MET A 97 0.28 9.75 2.11
C MET A 97 -0.39 8.37 1.96
N SER A 98 -1.18 7.94 2.96
CA SER A 98 -1.92 6.67 2.88
C SER A 98 -3.04 6.73 1.84
N LEU A 99 -3.80 7.82 1.81
CA LEU A 99 -4.83 8.02 0.80
C LEU A 99 -4.24 8.14 -0.61
N MET A 100 -3.10 8.81 -0.77
CA MET A 100 -2.39 8.87 -2.06
C MET A 100 -2.03 7.47 -2.56
N ALA A 101 -1.62 6.56 -1.69
CA ALA A 101 -1.34 5.17 -2.06
C ALA A 101 -2.61 4.44 -2.51
N ASP A 102 -3.71 4.55 -1.76
CA ASP A 102 -4.99 3.95 -2.11
C ASP A 102 -5.49 4.46 -3.49
N ILE A 103 -5.39 5.77 -3.75
CA ILE A 103 -5.73 6.37 -5.05
C ILE A 103 -4.84 5.82 -6.18
N ALA A 104 -3.52 5.77 -5.97
CA ALA A 104 -2.59 5.27 -6.99
C ALA A 104 -2.86 3.82 -7.36
N ILE A 105 -3.16 2.98 -6.35
CA ILE A 105 -3.51 1.57 -6.52
C ILE A 105 -4.81 1.44 -7.32
N GLN A 106 -5.86 2.16 -6.94
CA GLN A 106 -7.16 2.12 -7.63
C GLN A 106 -7.05 2.61 -9.08
N MET A 107 -6.31 3.69 -9.35
CA MET A 107 -6.12 4.18 -10.72
C MET A 107 -5.33 3.19 -11.58
N ALA A 108 -4.23 2.63 -11.05
CA ALA A 108 -3.45 1.61 -11.76
C ALA A 108 -4.30 0.35 -12.02
N TYR A 109 -5.08 -0.06 -11.03
CA TYR A 109 -6.00 -1.19 -11.11
C TYR A 109 -6.98 -1.02 -12.27
N ARG A 110 -7.73 0.09 -12.31
CA ARG A 110 -8.73 0.34 -13.36
C ARG A 110 -8.10 0.39 -14.74
N SER A 111 -6.96 1.05 -14.88
CA SER A 111 -6.29 1.22 -16.18
C SER A 111 -5.85 -0.12 -16.77
N VAL A 112 -5.27 -0.99 -15.95
CA VAL A 112 -4.81 -2.32 -16.40
C VAL A 112 -5.99 -3.30 -16.56
N MET A 113 -6.99 -3.22 -15.69
CA MET A 113 -8.19 -4.04 -15.79
C MET A 113 -8.93 -3.80 -17.11
N GLN A 114 -9.03 -2.54 -17.56
CA GLN A 114 -9.60 -2.20 -18.87
C GLN A 114 -8.88 -2.92 -20.02
N ASP A 115 -7.55 -2.90 -20.04
CA ASP A 115 -6.76 -3.55 -21.09
C ASP A 115 -6.88 -5.08 -21.06
N LEU A 116 -6.82 -5.68 -19.87
CA LEU A 116 -6.90 -7.13 -19.72
C LEU A 116 -8.30 -7.66 -20.03
N THR A 117 -9.36 -6.96 -19.61
CA THR A 117 -10.74 -7.34 -19.93
C THR A 117 -11.03 -7.25 -21.42
N ASN A 118 -10.51 -6.22 -22.11
CA ASN A 118 -10.60 -6.10 -23.56
C ASN A 118 -9.90 -7.27 -24.30
N ALA A 119 -8.78 -7.76 -23.77
CA ALA A 119 -7.98 -8.81 -24.40
C ALA A 119 -8.48 -10.23 -24.10
N HIS A 120 -8.86 -10.49 -22.85
CA HIS A 120 -9.10 -11.83 -22.32
C HIS A 120 -10.55 -12.06 -21.85
N GLY A 121 -11.37 -11.00 -21.81
CA GLY A 121 -12.71 -11.03 -21.23
C GLY A 121 -12.70 -10.86 -19.72
N VAL A 122 -13.86 -11.09 -19.13
CA VAL A 122 -14.12 -10.75 -17.72
C VAL A 122 -14.02 -12.00 -16.84
N PRO A 123 -13.36 -11.92 -15.67
CA PRO A 123 -13.52 -12.91 -14.61
C PRO A 123 -14.94 -12.84 -14.03
N ILE A 124 -15.69 -13.94 -14.09
CA ILE A 124 -17.08 -14.04 -13.61
C ILE A 124 -17.14 -15.00 -12.42
N ASP A 125 -17.82 -14.58 -11.35
CA ASP A 125 -18.10 -15.44 -10.21
C ASP A 125 -19.10 -16.53 -10.63
N PRO A 126 -18.78 -17.82 -10.44
CA PRO A 126 -19.62 -18.91 -10.93
C PRO A 126 -20.96 -19.04 -10.18
N LEU A 127 -21.10 -18.44 -8.99
CA LEU A 127 -22.31 -18.51 -8.19
C LEU A 127 -23.24 -17.32 -8.44
N SER A 128 -22.70 -16.09 -8.46
CA SER A 128 -23.49 -14.88 -8.66
C SER A 128 -23.64 -14.48 -10.13
N ASN A 129 -22.79 -15.03 -11.01
CA ASN A 129 -22.67 -14.64 -12.41
C ASN A 129 -22.36 -13.14 -12.61
N LEU A 130 -21.74 -12.51 -11.60
CA LEU A 130 -21.28 -11.12 -11.64
C LEU A 130 -19.76 -11.05 -11.88
N PRO A 131 -19.24 -9.91 -12.39
CA PRO A 131 -17.81 -9.70 -12.49
C PRO A 131 -17.10 -9.74 -11.14
N MET A 132 -15.94 -10.38 -11.11
CA MET A 132 -15.07 -10.46 -9.93
C MET A 132 -14.00 -9.37 -9.93
N GLU A 133 -13.84 -8.71 -8.78
CA GLU A 133 -12.76 -7.77 -8.54
C GLU A 133 -11.54 -8.49 -7.94
N MET A 134 -10.36 -7.90 -8.05
CA MET A 134 -9.21 -8.30 -7.24
C MET A 134 -9.38 -7.72 -5.82
N ILE A 135 -9.04 -8.50 -4.80
CA ILE A 135 -8.87 -8.00 -3.44
C ILE A 135 -7.41 -7.55 -3.29
N VAL A 136 -7.21 -6.27 -2.98
CA VAL A 136 -5.88 -5.71 -2.71
C VAL A 136 -5.74 -5.44 -1.22
N LEU A 137 -4.73 -6.04 -0.60
CA LEU A 137 -4.39 -5.80 0.80
C LEU A 137 -3.21 -4.85 0.91
N GLY A 138 -3.41 -3.75 1.62
CA GLY A 138 -2.34 -2.95 2.19
C GLY A 138 -1.83 -3.61 3.45
N MET A 139 -0.52 -3.84 3.52
CA MET A 139 0.14 -4.43 4.68
C MET A 139 0.97 -3.39 5.43
N GLY A 140 1.41 -3.73 6.64
CA GLY A 140 2.32 -2.89 7.42
C GLY A 140 1.80 -1.47 7.59
N LYS A 141 2.62 -0.47 7.21
CA LYS A 141 2.23 0.94 7.36
C LYS A 141 1.10 1.39 6.45
N LEU A 142 0.98 0.80 5.26
CA LEU A 142 -0.14 1.12 4.36
C LEU A 142 -1.45 0.60 4.94
N GLY A 143 -1.42 -0.63 5.46
CA GLY A 143 -2.60 -1.22 6.07
C GLY A 143 -2.99 -0.54 7.38
N GLY A 144 -2.01 -0.11 8.17
CA GLY A 144 -2.20 0.73 9.37
C GLY A 144 -2.50 2.22 9.09
N GLN A 145 -2.58 2.65 7.83
CA GLN A 145 -2.81 4.04 7.41
C GLN A 145 -1.82 5.05 8.04
N GLU A 146 -0.56 4.64 8.12
CA GLU A 146 0.52 5.35 8.81
C GLU A 146 1.72 5.57 7.87
N LEU A 147 1.48 5.66 6.55
CA LEU A 147 2.55 5.90 5.59
C LEU A 147 3.21 7.25 5.86
N ASN A 148 4.55 7.26 5.93
CA ASN A 148 5.31 8.49 5.88
C ASN A 148 5.77 8.76 4.44
N VAL A 149 6.38 9.92 4.25
CA VAL A 149 6.78 10.44 2.93
C VAL A 149 7.81 9.61 2.16
N SER A 150 8.44 8.62 2.80
CA SER A 150 9.44 7.72 2.18
C SER A 150 9.10 6.25 2.38
N SER A 151 7.87 5.92 2.77
CA SER A 151 7.44 4.53 2.93
C SER A 151 7.35 3.80 1.60
N ASP A 152 7.63 2.50 1.66
CA ASP A 152 7.26 1.54 0.62
C ASP A 152 5.80 1.12 0.85
N ILE A 153 5.15 0.62 -0.20
CA ILE A 153 3.82 0.02 -0.10
C ILE A 153 3.92 -1.50 -0.18
N ASP A 154 3.61 -2.14 0.94
CA ASP A 154 3.58 -3.59 1.06
C ASP A 154 2.18 -4.09 0.65
N LEU A 155 2.10 -4.98 -0.34
CA LEU A 155 0.84 -5.42 -0.93
C LEU A 155 0.71 -6.95 -1.02
N ILE A 156 -0.51 -7.45 -0.88
CA ILE A 156 -0.92 -8.83 -1.23
C ILE A 156 -2.15 -8.75 -2.13
N MET A 157 -2.18 -9.57 -3.18
CA MET A 157 -3.27 -9.61 -4.15
C MET A 157 -3.98 -10.96 -4.08
N LEU A 158 -5.30 -10.90 -3.91
CA LEU A 158 -6.16 -12.07 -3.79
C LEU A 158 -7.34 -11.97 -4.77
N TYR A 159 -7.99 -13.09 -5.02
CA TYR A 159 -9.23 -13.15 -5.81
C TYR A 159 -10.15 -14.26 -5.29
N GLY A 160 -11.46 -14.13 -5.50
CA GLY A 160 -12.46 -14.96 -4.82
C GLY A 160 -12.43 -16.47 -5.14
N ALA A 161 -12.38 -16.84 -6.42
CA ALA A 161 -12.55 -18.22 -6.87
C ALA A 161 -11.65 -18.52 -8.08
N GLU A 162 -11.49 -19.81 -8.42
CA GLU A 162 -10.81 -20.23 -9.65
C GLU A 162 -11.77 -20.27 -10.85
N GLY A 163 -11.23 -20.13 -12.06
CA GLY A 163 -12.00 -20.14 -13.31
C GLY A 163 -11.21 -19.65 -14.51
N GLU A 164 -11.92 -19.40 -15.61
CA GLU A 164 -11.36 -18.86 -16.86
C GLU A 164 -12.16 -17.65 -17.35
N THR A 165 -11.47 -16.67 -17.93
CA THR A 165 -12.11 -15.45 -18.42
C THR A 165 -12.99 -15.67 -19.65
N THR A 166 -13.99 -14.84 -19.84
CA THR A 166 -15.06 -15.05 -20.85
C THR A 166 -14.72 -14.63 -22.28
N GLY A 167 -13.51 -14.16 -22.56
CA GLY A 167 -13.15 -13.52 -23.83
C GLY A 167 -12.69 -14.48 -24.92
N ARG A 168 -12.30 -13.93 -26.07
CA ARG A 168 -11.84 -14.70 -27.24
C ARG A 168 -10.54 -15.48 -27.01
N ARG A 169 -9.75 -15.06 -26.01
CA ARG A 169 -8.49 -15.69 -25.60
C ARG A 169 -8.58 -15.91 -24.08
N PRO A 170 -9.37 -16.89 -23.64
CA PRO A 170 -9.57 -17.16 -22.22
C PRO A 170 -8.23 -17.53 -21.58
N ILE A 171 -8.03 -17.06 -20.36
CA ILE A 171 -6.92 -17.45 -19.50
C ILE A 171 -7.48 -17.74 -18.11
N SER A 172 -6.74 -18.51 -17.31
CA SER A 172 -7.15 -18.77 -15.93
C SER A 172 -7.19 -17.48 -15.12
N TYR A 173 -8.04 -17.41 -14.10
CA TYR A 173 -8.09 -16.27 -13.17
C TYR A 173 -6.74 -16.05 -12.49
N HIS A 174 -6.05 -17.13 -12.12
CA HIS A 174 -4.68 -17.09 -11.64
C HIS A 174 -3.74 -16.30 -12.58
N GLU A 175 -3.75 -16.65 -13.87
CA GLU A 175 -2.93 -15.95 -14.88
C GLU A 175 -3.39 -14.51 -15.08
N PHE A 176 -4.70 -14.27 -15.10
CA PHE A 176 -5.30 -12.95 -15.28
C PHE A 176 -4.90 -11.98 -14.16
N TYR A 177 -5.12 -12.36 -12.90
CA TYR A 177 -4.78 -11.52 -11.75
C TYR A 177 -3.26 -11.43 -11.53
N GLY A 178 -2.50 -12.47 -11.88
CA GLY A 178 -1.04 -12.39 -11.90
C GLY A 178 -0.52 -11.34 -12.90
N LYS A 179 -1.07 -11.32 -14.12
CA LYS A 179 -0.77 -10.31 -15.15
C LYS A 179 -1.22 -8.91 -14.73
N LEU A 180 -2.38 -8.80 -14.06
CA LEU A 180 -2.89 -7.55 -13.53
C LEU A 180 -1.90 -6.96 -12.53
N THR A 181 -1.48 -7.73 -11.52
CA THR A 181 -0.45 -7.32 -10.56
C THR A 181 0.85 -6.92 -11.25
N GLN A 182 1.35 -7.76 -12.15
CA GLN A 182 2.62 -7.51 -12.85
C GLN A 182 2.61 -6.20 -13.65
N ARG A 183 1.47 -5.83 -14.23
CA ARG A 183 1.33 -4.58 -15.02
C ARG A 183 1.03 -3.36 -14.15
N MET A 184 0.36 -3.53 -13.01
CA MET A 184 0.09 -2.43 -12.07
C MET A 184 1.35 -1.91 -11.40
N MET A 185 2.25 -2.79 -10.95
CA MET A 185 3.41 -2.37 -10.14
C MET A 185 4.30 -1.33 -10.87
N PRO A 186 4.72 -1.54 -12.13
CA PRO A 186 5.50 -0.55 -12.89
C PRO A 186 4.83 0.82 -13.03
N ILE A 187 3.50 0.89 -13.05
CA ILE A 187 2.77 2.17 -13.12
C ILE A 187 3.06 3.00 -11.87
N ILE A 188 3.17 2.35 -10.71
CA ILE A 188 3.35 2.99 -9.41
C ILE A 188 4.84 3.21 -9.09
N SER A 189 5.70 2.21 -9.36
CA SER A 189 7.06 2.15 -8.82
C SER A 189 8.18 2.49 -9.79
N ASP A 190 7.98 2.36 -11.10
CA ASP A 190 9.05 2.65 -12.05
C ASP A 190 9.30 4.17 -12.13
N PRO A 191 10.57 4.62 -12.10
CA PRO A 191 10.90 6.01 -12.26
C PRO A 191 10.76 6.46 -13.72
N ASP A 192 10.30 7.69 -13.92
CA ASP A 192 10.42 8.44 -15.18
C ASP A 192 10.84 9.90 -14.91
N ALA A 193 10.65 10.79 -15.89
CA ALA A 193 10.98 12.22 -15.76
C ALA A 193 10.21 12.94 -14.62
N ASP A 194 9.06 12.39 -14.22
CA ASP A 194 8.27 12.86 -13.09
C ASP A 194 8.55 12.12 -11.78
N GLY A 195 9.47 11.16 -11.81
CA GLY A 195 9.83 10.30 -10.70
C GLY A 195 8.97 9.04 -10.65
N PHE A 196 8.71 8.56 -9.44
CA PHE A 196 7.83 7.43 -9.15
C PHE A 196 6.83 7.84 -8.05
N VAL A 197 5.80 7.03 -7.84
CA VAL A 197 4.78 7.31 -6.82
C VAL A 197 5.21 6.71 -5.47
N PHE A 198 5.31 5.37 -5.43
CA PHE A 198 5.78 4.59 -4.29
C PHE A 198 6.62 3.42 -4.77
N ARG A 199 7.61 2.99 -3.97
CA ARG A 199 8.22 1.68 -4.18
C ARG A 199 7.24 0.61 -3.69
N THR A 200 7.12 -0.47 -4.44
CA THR A 200 6.19 -1.57 -4.18
C THR A 200 6.94 -2.78 -3.63
N ASP A 201 6.39 -3.43 -2.61
CA ASP A 201 6.92 -4.66 -2.04
C ASP A 201 5.81 -5.73 -1.97
N LEU A 202 6.06 -6.90 -2.56
CA LEU A 202 5.12 -8.01 -2.63
C LEU A 202 5.55 -9.19 -1.75
N ARG A 203 6.61 -9.06 -0.97
CA ARG A 203 7.26 -10.18 -0.26
C ARG A 203 6.46 -10.74 0.91
N LEU A 204 5.43 -10.03 1.35
CA LEU A 204 4.55 -10.49 2.44
C LEU A 204 3.45 -11.46 1.95
N ARG A 205 3.34 -11.71 0.65
CA ARG A 205 2.41 -12.71 0.10
C ARG A 205 2.80 -14.14 0.54
N PRO A 206 1.86 -15.11 0.51
CA PRO A 206 2.15 -16.50 0.82
C PRO A 206 3.38 -17.03 0.06
N ASP A 207 4.23 -17.80 0.75
CA ASP A 207 5.54 -18.30 0.27
C ASP A 207 6.59 -17.22 -0.11
N GLY A 208 6.25 -15.93 -0.03
CA GLY A 208 7.19 -14.83 -0.26
C GLY A 208 7.71 -14.71 -1.69
N ASP A 209 9.01 -14.45 -1.85
CA ASP A 209 9.62 -14.26 -3.17
C ASP A 209 9.60 -15.54 -4.03
N GLY A 210 9.31 -15.38 -5.31
CA GLY A 210 9.19 -16.49 -6.27
C GLY A 210 7.82 -17.19 -6.27
N SER A 211 6.94 -16.88 -5.31
CA SER A 211 5.56 -17.37 -5.33
C SER A 211 4.67 -16.57 -6.29
N PRO A 212 3.48 -17.09 -6.64
CA PRO A 212 2.53 -16.37 -7.49
C PRO A 212 2.20 -14.97 -7.01
N LEU A 213 1.99 -14.05 -7.96
CA LEU A 213 1.69 -12.64 -7.69
C LEU A 213 0.23 -12.38 -7.27
N ALA A 214 -0.64 -13.38 -7.42
CA ALA A 214 -2.03 -13.34 -6.97
C ALA A 214 -2.46 -14.75 -6.54
N TRP A 215 -3.30 -14.83 -5.50
CA TRP A 215 -3.75 -16.09 -4.90
C TRP A 215 -5.27 -16.14 -4.80
N SER A 216 -5.88 -17.29 -5.09
CA SER A 216 -7.30 -17.50 -4.76
C SER A 216 -7.48 -17.54 -3.24
N LEU A 217 -8.70 -17.22 -2.78
CA LEU A 217 -9.05 -17.38 -1.37
C LEU A 217 -8.91 -18.84 -0.90
N ASP A 218 -9.24 -19.81 -1.74
CA ASP A 218 -9.06 -21.24 -1.45
C ASP A 218 -7.57 -21.59 -1.24
N ALA A 219 -6.69 -21.10 -2.12
CA ALA A 219 -5.25 -21.33 -2.00
C ALA A 219 -4.68 -20.62 -0.76
N LEU A 220 -5.16 -19.42 -0.44
CA LEU A 220 -4.80 -18.70 0.79
C LEU A 220 -5.25 -19.47 2.03
N GLU A 221 -6.49 -19.97 2.08
CA GLU A 221 -7.00 -20.77 3.20
C GLU A 221 -6.10 -21.99 3.44
N SER A 222 -5.81 -22.75 2.38
CA SER A 222 -4.92 -23.91 2.45
C SER A 222 -3.56 -23.53 3.04
N TYR A 223 -2.96 -22.43 2.58
CA TYR A 223 -1.68 -21.94 3.09
C TYR A 223 -1.75 -21.53 4.57
N LEU A 224 -2.72 -20.72 4.96
CA LEU A 224 -2.84 -20.21 6.32
C LEU A 224 -3.07 -21.33 7.35
N ILE A 225 -3.80 -22.39 6.97
CA ILE A 225 -4.05 -23.56 7.80
C ILE A 225 -2.80 -24.44 7.92
N THR A 226 -2.13 -24.72 6.81
CA THR A 226 -1.08 -25.76 6.77
C THR A 226 0.33 -25.24 7.03
N GLN A 227 0.63 -24.01 6.63
CA GLN A 227 1.98 -23.45 6.58
C GLN A 227 2.14 -22.11 7.30
N GLY A 228 1.02 -21.47 7.68
CA GLY A 228 1.01 -20.14 8.24
C GLY A 228 1.83 -19.99 9.54
N ARG A 229 2.84 -19.12 9.47
CA ARG A 229 3.88 -18.94 10.49
C ARG A 229 3.47 -17.88 11.52
N GLU A 230 4.05 -17.97 12.71
CA GLU A 230 3.80 -17.04 13.83
C GLU A 230 4.09 -15.57 13.48
N TRP A 231 5.14 -15.31 12.70
CA TRP A 231 5.46 -13.95 12.26
C TRP A 231 4.49 -13.42 11.21
N GLU A 232 3.85 -14.29 10.43
CA GLU A 232 2.85 -13.87 9.44
C GLU A 232 1.61 -13.37 10.16
N ARG A 233 1.19 -14.01 11.27
CA ARG A 233 0.09 -13.51 12.11
C ARG A 233 0.34 -12.07 12.57
N TYR A 234 1.58 -11.75 12.94
CA TYR A 234 2.01 -10.39 13.27
C TYR A 234 1.88 -9.43 12.08
N ALA A 235 2.30 -9.82 10.87
CA ALA A 235 2.16 -8.99 9.67
C ALA A 235 0.69 -8.76 9.28
N TRP A 236 -0.13 -9.81 9.32
CA TRP A 236 -1.55 -9.80 8.95
C TRP A 236 -2.45 -9.02 9.93
N LEU A 237 -1.94 -8.68 11.11
CA LEU A 237 -2.62 -7.81 12.07
C LEU A 237 -2.89 -6.42 11.47
N LYS A 238 -1.94 -5.89 10.68
CA LYS A 238 -2.06 -4.61 9.97
C LYS A 238 -2.60 -4.79 8.54
N ALA A 239 -3.09 -5.95 8.14
CA ALA A 239 -3.69 -6.11 6.81
C ALA A 239 -5.01 -5.34 6.72
N ARG A 240 -5.14 -4.50 5.69
CA ARG A 240 -6.36 -3.74 5.39
C ARG A 240 -6.72 -3.90 3.92
N VAL A 241 -7.98 -4.16 3.62
CA VAL A 241 -8.49 -4.13 2.24
C VAL A 241 -8.45 -2.68 1.73
N ILE A 242 -7.77 -2.49 0.61
CA ILE A 242 -7.76 -1.23 -0.14
C ILE A 242 -8.93 -1.29 -1.10
N PRO A 243 -9.85 -0.32 -1.05
CA PRO A 243 -11.05 -0.35 -1.89
C PRO A 243 -10.65 -0.16 -3.35
N VAL A 244 -10.76 -1.25 -4.12
CA VAL A 244 -10.60 -1.22 -5.57
C VAL A 244 -11.87 -1.69 -6.26
N LYS A 245 -12.24 -1.04 -7.34
CA LYS A 245 -13.44 -1.38 -8.11
C LYS A 245 -13.32 -0.94 -9.56
N PHE A 246 -13.58 -1.84 -10.50
CA PHE A 246 -13.59 -1.56 -11.93
C PHE A 246 -15.00 -1.68 -12.51
N PHE A 247 -15.66 -2.81 -12.25
CA PHE A 247 -16.99 -3.12 -12.77
C PHE A 247 -18.06 -2.42 -11.94
N SER A 248 -19.07 -1.85 -12.59
CA SER A 248 -20.16 -1.16 -11.89
C SER A 248 -21.05 -2.12 -11.09
N ASP A 249 -21.26 -3.31 -11.64
CA ASP A 249 -22.16 -4.37 -11.19
C ASP A 249 -21.48 -5.46 -10.36
N SER A 250 -20.18 -5.33 -10.06
CA SER A 250 -19.50 -6.25 -9.14
C SER A 250 -19.92 -6.04 -7.68
N ASP A 251 -19.86 -7.14 -6.93
CA ASP A 251 -20.09 -7.21 -5.49
C ASP A 251 -18.84 -7.79 -4.77
N PRO A 252 -17.85 -6.94 -4.43
CA PRO A 252 -16.63 -7.40 -3.77
C PRO A 252 -16.85 -7.76 -2.28
N GLU A 253 -17.98 -7.36 -1.68
CA GLU A 253 -18.22 -7.55 -0.24
C GLU A 253 -18.27 -9.04 0.13
N LYS A 254 -18.80 -9.88 -0.76
CA LYS A 254 -18.79 -11.34 -0.60
C LYS A 254 -17.37 -11.88 -0.41
N ASP A 255 -16.44 -11.51 -1.30
CA ASP A 255 -15.06 -12.00 -1.26
C ASP A 255 -14.29 -11.39 -0.09
N ILE A 256 -14.55 -10.13 0.25
CA ILE A 256 -13.99 -9.46 1.43
C ILE A 256 -14.46 -10.16 2.71
N HIS A 257 -15.74 -10.54 2.80
CA HIS A 257 -16.26 -11.29 3.94
C HIS A 257 -15.59 -12.66 4.07
N SER A 258 -15.43 -13.39 2.96
CA SER A 258 -14.72 -14.66 2.91
C SER A 258 -13.27 -14.50 3.39
N LEU A 259 -12.56 -13.47 2.91
CA LEU A 259 -11.21 -13.15 3.39
C LEU A 259 -11.19 -12.90 4.91
N GLU A 260 -12.11 -12.09 5.45
CA GLU A 260 -12.15 -11.80 6.88
C GLU A 260 -12.42 -13.05 7.71
N SER A 261 -13.22 -13.99 7.19
CA SER A 261 -13.48 -15.28 7.82
C SER A 261 -12.22 -16.16 7.92
N LEU A 262 -11.24 -15.98 7.02
CA LEU A 262 -9.94 -16.64 7.05
C LEU A 262 -8.94 -15.86 7.94
N ARG A 263 -8.85 -14.54 7.74
CA ARG A 263 -7.86 -13.67 8.39
C ARG A 263 -8.07 -13.58 9.89
N ARG A 264 -9.31 -13.40 10.36
CA ARG A 264 -9.59 -13.21 11.80
C ARG A 264 -9.15 -14.39 12.65
N PRO A 265 -9.56 -15.66 12.38
CA PRO A 265 -9.11 -16.80 13.18
C PRO A 265 -7.61 -17.08 12.99
N PHE A 266 -7.02 -16.72 11.85
CA PHE A 266 -5.57 -16.78 11.65
C PHE A 266 -4.84 -15.78 12.57
N VAL A 267 -5.24 -14.51 12.60
CA VAL A 267 -4.54 -13.50 13.40
C VAL A 267 -4.86 -13.63 14.90
N TYR A 268 -6.15 -13.78 15.24
CA TYR A 268 -6.67 -13.70 16.59
C TYR A 268 -7.06 -15.08 17.12
N ARG A 269 -6.07 -15.85 17.57
CA ARG A 269 -6.33 -17.16 18.17
C ARG A 269 -7.01 -17.02 19.53
N LYS A 270 -7.97 -17.90 19.80
CA LYS A 270 -8.65 -18.01 21.10
C LYS A 270 -7.71 -18.46 22.21
N TYR A 271 -6.73 -19.31 21.88
CA TYR A 271 -5.71 -19.79 22.79
C TYR A 271 -4.35 -19.30 22.32
N PHE A 272 -3.60 -18.70 23.23
CA PHE A 272 -2.24 -18.23 23.00
C PHE A 272 -1.32 -19.00 23.94
N ASP A 273 -0.49 -19.86 23.37
CA ASP A 273 0.40 -20.75 24.13
C ASP A 273 1.81 -20.17 24.30
N PHE A 274 2.63 -20.89 25.06
CA PHE A 274 4.01 -20.51 25.32
C PHE A 274 4.89 -20.54 24.05
N ASP A 275 4.57 -21.41 23.09
CA ASP A 275 5.34 -21.56 21.85
C ASP A 275 5.12 -20.38 20.91
N ALA A 276 3.89 -19.87 20.82
CA ALA A 276 3.57 -18.62 20.12
C ALA A 276 4.32 -17.43 20.74
N LEU A 277 4.35 -17.32 22.08
CA LEU A 277 5.09 -16.27 22.77
C LEU A 277 6.60 -16.37 22.52
N ALA A 278 7.17 -17.57 22.61
CA ALA A 278 8.58 -17.83 22.35
C ALA A 278 8.95 -17.47 20.90
N SER A 279 8.08 -17.79 19.94
CA SER A 279 8.26 -17.46 18.53
C SER A 279 8.29 -15.95 18.27
N LEU A 280 7.40 -15.17 18.91
CA LEU A 280 7.41 -13.71 18.79
C LEU A 280 8.66 -13.09 19.42
N ARG A 281 9.14 -13.61 20.56
CA ARG A 281 10.41 -13.18 21.17
C ARG A 281 11.59 -13.45 20.25
N LYS A 282 11.62 -14.63 19.64
CA LYS A 282 12.66 -15.01 18.66
C LYS A 282 12.64 -14.09 17.43
N LEU A 283 11.46 -13.77 16.91
CA LEU A 283 11.29 -12.82 15.80
C LEU A 283 11.85 -11.44 16.16
N ARG A 284 11.49 -10.90 17.34
CA ARG A 284 12.03 -9.62 17.83
C ARG A 284 13.55 -9.63 17.87
N GLU A 285 14.14 -10.69 18.40
CA GLU A 285 15.59 -10.82 18.51
C GLU A 285 16.26 -10.96 17.13
N GLN A 286 15.67 -11.73 16.21
CA GLN A 286 16.15 -11.84 14.84
C GLN A 286 16.19 -10.48 14.12
N ILE A 287 15.12 -9.69 14.23
CA ILE A 287 15.06 -8.32 13.67
C ILE A 287 16.17 -7.45 14.24
N ARG A 288 16.39 -7.50 15.56
CA ARG A 288 17.44 -6.73 16.24
C ARG A 288 18.83 -7.16 15.75
N GLN A 289 19.09 -8.46 15.65
CA GLN A 289 20.37 -9.00 15.19
C GLN A 289 20.66 -8.70 13.72
N GLU A 290 19.66 -8.80 12.83
CA GLU A 290 19.80 -8.40 11.43
C GLU A 290 20.18 -6.93 11.28
N TRP A 291 19.59 -6.06 12.10
CA TRP A 291 19.94 -4.65 12.15
C TRP A 291 21.40 -4.44 12.60
N VAL A 292 21.80 -5.06 13.71
CA VAL A 292 23.17 -4.98 14.23
C VAL A 292 24.18 -5.43 13.16
N LYS A 293 23.91 -6.54 12.47
CA LYS A 293 24.75 -7.03 11.36
C LYS A 293 24.84 -6.04 10.21
N LYS A 294 23.70 -5.48 9.76
CA LYS A 294 23.66 -4.50 8.66
C LYS A 294 24.42 -3.23 8.99
N ALA A 295 24.35 -2.78 10.25
CA ALA A 295 25.03 -1.58 10.69
C ALA A 295 26.53 -1.79 10.93
N ALA A 296 26.94 -2.96 11.44
CA ALA A 296 28.36 -3.34 11.53
C ALA A 296 29.06 -3.35 10.16
N ASN A 297 28.32 -3.71 9.10
CA ASN A 297 28.82 -3.70 7.72
C ASN A 297 28.81 -2.30 7.05
N ARG A 298 28.31 -1.26 7.73
CA ARG A 298 28.30 0.13 7.22
C ARG A 298 29.14 1.01 8.13
N SER A 299 30.40 1.22 7.74
CA SER A 299 31.34 2.08 8.47
C SER A 299 30.71 3.45 8.78
N GLY A 300 30.70 3.84 10.06
CA GLY A 300 30.23 5.15 10.52
C GLY A 300 28.75 5.27 10.88
N THR A 301 27.96 4.17 10.91
CA THR A 301 26.57 4.23 11.37
C THR A 301 26.50 3.97 12.88
N ASP A 302 26.20 4.98 13.68
CA ASP A 302 25.88 4.77 15.10
C ASP A 302 24.56 3.99 15.20
N THR A 303 24.65 2.73 15.62
CA THR A 303 23.51 1.82 15.78
C THR A 303 22.53 2.26 16.86
N SER A 304 23.00 3.05 17.83
CA SER A 304 22.22 3.42 19.01
C SER A 304 21.21 4.55 18.73
N GLN A 305 21.43 5.34 17.67
CA GLN A 305 20.57 6.50 17.33
C GLN A 305 19.56 6.21 16.21
N ASN A 306 19.33 4.94 15.85
CA ASN A 306 18.35 4.62 14.82
C ASN A 306 16.91 4.71 15.36
N ILE A 307 16.17 5.73 14.94
CA ILE A 307 14.78 5.98 15.38
C ILE A 307 13.85 4.77 15.17
N LYS A 308 14.08 3.96 14.13
CA LYS A 308 13.20 2.81 13.80
C LYS A 308 13.60 1.52 14.52
N LEU A 309 14.89 1.19 14.55
CA LEU A 309 15.43 -0.13 14.94
C LEU A 309 16.29 -0.09 16.20
N GLY A 310 16.61 1.09 16.72
CA GLY A 310 17.29 1.27 18.00
C GLY A 310 16.38 0.89 19.17
N GLU A 311 16.97 0.81 20.36
CA GLU A 311 16.26 0.53 21.60
C GLU A 311 15.28 1.67 21.93
N GLY A 312 14.03 1.32 22.28
CA GLY A 312 12.95 2.29 22.44
C GLY A 312 12.44 2.89 21.12
N GLY A 313 12.92 2.40 19.98
CA GLY A 313 12.53 2.88 18.65
C GLY A 313 11.12 2.45 18.24
N ILE A 314 10.67 2.98 17.10
CA ILE A 314 9.31 2.76 16.56
C ILE A 314 8.95 1.26 16.50
N ARG A 315 9.87 0.40 16.04
CA ARG A 315 9.58 -1.03 15.88
C ARG A 315 9.39 -1.76 17.20
N GLU A 316 9.99 -1.28 18.28
CA GLU A 316 9.79 -1.87 19.62
C GLU A 316 8.42 -1.49 20.19
N ILE A 317 8.00 -0.24 20.01
CA ILE A 317 6.65 0.23 20.37
C ILE A 317 5.60 -0.57 19.58
N GLU A 318 5.77 -0.69 18.26
CA GLU A 318 4.90 -1.51 17.41
C GLU A 318 4.85 -2.95 17.91
N PHE A 319 6.00 -3.55 18.22
CA PHE A 319 6.05 -4.92 18.71
C PHE A 319 5.25 -5.11 20.00
N ILE A 320 5.39 -4.21 20.97
CA ILE A 320 4.66 -4.29 22.25
C ILE A 320 3.15 -4.23 22.03
N VAL A 321 2.68 -3.25 21.26
CA VAL A 321 1.24 -3.07 20.98
C VAL A 321 0.69 -4.30 20.27
N GLN A 322 1.36 -4.76 19.21
CA GLN A 322 0.88 -5.88 18.41
C GLN A 322 0.92 -7.21 19.15
N VAL A 323 1.92 -7.46 20.00
CA VAL A 323 1.94 -8.65 20.86
C VAL A 323 0.74 -8.68 21.80
N ILE A 324 0.36 -7.55 22.39
CA ILE A 324 -0.83 -7.46 23.24
C ILE A 324 -2.08 -7.76 22.41
N GLN A 325 -2.19 -7.22 21.19
CA GLN A 325 -3.29 -7.50 20.28
C GLN A 325 -3.36 -8.99 19.89
N LEU A 326 -2.24 -9.66 19.62
CA LEU A 326 -2.22 -11.09 19.31
C LEU A 326 -2.62 -11.96 20.51
N ILE A 327 -2.19 -11.59 21.72
CA ILE A 327 -2.51 -12.34 22.95
C ILE A 327 -3.97 -12.16 23.36
N ARG A 328 -4.50 -10.93 23.29
CA ARG A 328 -5.81 -10.59 23.84
C ARG A 328 -6.91 -10.44 22.80
N GLY A 329 -6.57 -10.12 21.55
CA GLY A 329 -7.53 -9.81 20.51
C GLY A 329 -8.53 -10.94 20.26
N GLY A 330 -8.11 -12.21 20.32
CA GLY A 330 -9.01 -13.36 20.16
C GLY A 330 -10.10 -13.51 21.23
N LEU A 331 -10.01 -12.78 22.35
CA LEU A 331 -11.06 -12.72 23.37
C LEU A 331 -12.13 -11.66 23.06
N TYR A 332 -11.86 -10.75 22.12
CA TYR A 332 -12.68 -9.57 21.82
C TYR A 332 -12.97 -9.37 20.31
N ALA A 333 -12.50 -10.28 19.44
CA ALA A 333 -12.51 -10.16 17.97
C ALA A 333 -13.73 -10.80 17.30
#